data_AF-A0A2V7D397-F1
#
_entry.id   AF-A0A2V7D397-F1
#
_cell.length_a   1.000
_cell.length_b   1.000
_cell.length_c   1.000
_cell.angle_alpha   90.00
_cell.angle_beta   90.00
_cell.angle_gamma   90.00
#
_symmetry.space_group_name_H-M   'P 1'
#
loop_
_entity.id
_entity.type
_entity.pdbx_description
1 polymer ?
#
loop_
_entity_poly.entity_id
_entity_poly.type
_entity_poly.pdbx_seq_one_letter_code
_entity_poly.pdbx_strand_id
1 'polypeptide(L)'
;MTSILEIIAKPGLAPWYAKQERQFFETAMLDVLSRPGARDPEIVLAAVADAVTGIKAADREKQKAGIIGTAVHAGIEWYLRTQLGEDAGPEPRLPDAAMWALESWKDWAKSCSLEPLAIERTVYCFDCGYAGTLDLYARVKGVLTILDWKSGKAIYPEAFLQNVAYRHAAARGELPSAQGLIVRLPKRLDDPAWEVMPVPDTSPLDEFLAALHLWRWHRRMEGHRVDDPVWGLSPCAWPFKRTRSAVS
;
A
#
# COMPACT_ATOMS: atom_id res chain seq x y z
N MET A 1 3.07 -7.86 4.12
CA MET A 1 4.00 -6.84 4.65
C MET A 1 3.27 -5.58 5.09
N THR A 2 2.51 -4.95 4.20
CA THR A 2 1.72 -3.72 4.49
C THR A 2 0.83 -3.83 5.72
N SER A 3 0.14 -4.97 5.90
CA SER A 3 -0.72 -5.25 7.06
C SER A 3 0.00 -5.23 8.41
N ILE A 4 1.31 -5.50 8.44
CA ILE A 4 2.10 -5.44 9.67
C ILE A 4 2.20 -4.00 10.17
N LEU A 5 2.39 -3.06 9.25
CA LEU A 5 2.62 -1.65 9.56
C LEU A 5 1.32 -0.92 9.94
N GLU A 6 0.15 -1.55 9.80
CA GLU A 6 -1.12 -1.02 10.29
C GLU A 6 -1.18 -0.92 11.82
N ILE A 7 -0.27 -1.59 12.53
CA ILE A 7 -0.11 -1.47 13.99
C ILE A 7 0.43 -0.09 14.41
N ILE A 8 1.08 0.63 13.49
CA ILE A 8 1.63 1.96 13.76
C ILE A 8 0.50 2.98 13.58
N ALA A 9 0.17 3.68 14.65
CA ALA A 9 -0.85 4.73 14.63
C ALA A 9 -0.40 5.91 13.74
N LYS A 10 -1.36 6.50 13.04
CA LYS A 10 -1.15 7.66 12.15
C LYS A 10 -1.83 8.91 12.73
N PRO A 11 -1.32 9.49 13.83
CA PRO A 11 -1.97 10.61 14.50
C PRO A 11 -2.11 11.84 13.60
N GLY A 12 -1.19 12.03 12.64
CA GLY A 12 -1.27 13.10 11.65
C GLY A 12 -2.49 13.04 10.71
N LEU A 13 -3.19 11.90 10.64
CA LEU A 13 -4.45 11.80 9.90
C LEU A 13 -5.66 12.29 10.70
N ALA A 14 -5.56 12.43 12.03
CA ALA A 14 -6.71 12.82 12.86
C ALA A 14 -7.33 14.17 12.44
N PRO A 15 -6.55 15.24 12.15
CA PRO A 15 -7.11 16.48 11.60
C PRO A 15 -7.81 16.29 10.25
N TRP A 16 -7.28 15.39 9.41
CA TRP A 16 -7.89 15.07 8.12
C TRP A 16 -9.23 14.33 8.29
N TYR A 17 -9.28 13.33 9.18
CA TYR A 17 -10.50 12.64 9.57
C TYR A 17 -11.58 13.63 10.03
N ALA A 18 -11.23 14.52 10.97
CA ALA A 18 -12.16 15.54 11.47
C ALA A 18 -12.64 16.50 10.36
N LYS A 19 -11.76 16.89 9.43
CA LYS A 19 -12.12 17.70 8.27
C LYS A 19 -13.12 16.98 7.35
N GLN A 20 -12.92 15.69 7.07
CA GLN A 20 -13.84 14.94 6.21
C GLN A 20 -15.22 14.80 6.84
N GLU A 21 -15.30 14.49 8.14
CA GLU A 21 -16.59 14.42 8.85
C GLU A 21 -17.31 15.76 8.84
N ARG A 22 -16.59 16.87 9.06
CA ARG A 22 -17.16 18.22 9.00
C ARG A 22 -17.74 18.54 7.61
N GLN A 23 -17.00 18.26 6.54
CA GLN A 23 -17.44 18.53 5.17
C GLN A 23 -18.68 17.70 4.80
N PHE A 24 -18.71 16.45 5.25
CA PHE A 24 -19.86 15.58 5.05
C PHE A 24 -21.09 16.11 5.81
N PHE A 25 -20.92 16.50 7.07
CA PHE A 25 -21.98 17.12 7.87
C PHE A 25 -22.52 18.39 7.22
N GLU A 26 -21.64 19.31 6.78
CA GLU A 26 -22.04 20.54 6.08
C GLU A 26 -22.84 20.23 4.81
N THR A 27 -22.43 19.22 4.03
CA THR A 27 -23.13 18.81 2.80
C THR A 27 -24.50 18.21 3.10
N ALA A 28 -24.58 17.30 4.08
CA ALA A 28 -25.83 16.68 4.50
C ALA A 28 -26.82 17.73 5.04
N MET A 29 -26.32 18.71 5.80
CA MET A 29 -27.13 19.82 6.30
C MET A 29 -27.71 20.66 5.16
N LEU A 30 -26.90 21.03 4.16
CA LEU A 30 -27.36 21.80 3.00
C LEU A 30 -28.43 21.04 2.19
N ASP A 31 -28.26 19.73 2.01
CA ASP A 31 -29.25 18.88 1.33
C ASP A 31 -30.60 18.89 2.08
N VAL A 32 -30.57 18.69 3.40
CA VAL A 32 -31.78 18.70 4.24
C VAL A 32 -32.47 20.07 4.20
N LEU A 33 -31.72 21.17 4.34
CA LEU A 33 -32.27 22.53 4.30
C LEU A 33 -32.81 22.96 2.93
N SER A 34 -32.34 22.32 1.85
CA SER A 34 -32.81 22.59 0.49
C SER A 34 -34.20 21.98 0.22
N ARG A 35 -34.69 21.09 1.09
CA ARG A 35 -36.01 20.46 0.95
C ARG A 35 -37.13 21.43 1.37
N PRO A 36 -38.21 21.56 0.59
CA PRO A 36 -39.33 22.44 0.94
C PRO A 36 -39.91 22.09 2.33
N GLY A 37 -40.05 23.10 3.19
CA GLY A 37 -40.64 22.93 4.53
C GLY A 37 -39.68 22.45 5.63
N ALA A 38 -38.41 22.16 5.33
CA ALA A 38 -37.40 21.80 6.32
C ALA A 38 -36.94 23.03 7.12
N ARG A 39 -37.73 23.44 8.11
CA ARG A 39 -37.38 24.54 9.03
C ARG A 39 -37.59 24.22 10.50
N ASP A 40 -38.23 23.10 10.80
CA ASP A 40 -38.35 22.62 12.16
C ASP A 40 -36.98 22.07 12.63
N PRO A 41 -36.39 22.62 13.71
CA PRO A 41 -35.06 22.22 14.16
C PRO A 41 -34.93 20.73 14.51
N GLU A 42 -35.98 20.11 15.05
CA GLU A 42 -35.94 18.68 15.43
C GLU A 42 -36.00 17.78 14.19
N ILE A 43 -36.85 18.12 13.21
CA ILE A 43 -36.91 17.40 11.93
C ILE A 43 -35.58 17.51 11.17
N VAL A 44 -34.99 18.71 11.15
CA VAL A 44 -33.70 18.93 10.49
C VAL A 44 -32.59 18.15 11.20
N LEU A 45 -32.55 18.19 12.53
CA LEU A 45 -31.55 17.45 13.30
C LEU A 45 -31.69 15.94 13.11
N ALA A 46 -32.90 15.41 13.13
CA ALA A 46 -33.17 13.99 12.90
C ALA A 46 -32.76 13.55 11.48
N ALA A 47 -33.10 14.33 10.45
CA ALA A 47 -32.75 14.03 9.07
C ALA A 47 -31.22 14.10 8.81
N VAL A 48 -30.52 15.05 9.46
CA VAL A 48 -29.06 15.13 9.38
C VAL A 48 -28.40 14.00 10.15
N ALA A 49 -28.91 13.66 11.34
CA ALA A 49 -28.42 12.51 12.10
C ALA A 49 -28.54 11.22 11.28
N ASP A 50 -29.69 10.97 10.65
CA ASP A 50 -29.91 9.82 9.78
C ASP A 50 -28.96 9.81 8.56
N ALA A 51 -28.77 10.97 7.91
CA ALA A 51 -27.83 11.11 6.80
C ALA A 51 -26.36 10.84 7.19
N VAL A 52 -26.00 11.07 8.47
CA VAL A 52 -24.66 10.87 9.02
C VAL A 52 -24.48 9.51 9.69
N THR A 53 -25.56 8.78 9.98
CA THR A 53 -25.49 7.40 10.47
C THR A 53 -25.13 6.40 9.35
N GLY A 54 -23.84 6.11 9.21
CA GLY A 54 -23.32 5.11 8.26
C GLY A 54 -21.81 4.92 8.40
N ILE A 55 -21.18 4.28 7.40
CA ILE A 55 -19.72 4.27 7.25
C ILE A 55 -19.24 5.73 7.33
N LYS A 56 -18.39 6.03 8.32
CA LYS A 56 -17.85 7.37 8.56
C LYS A 56 -17.32 7.96 7.26
N ALA A 57 -17.62 9.23 6.98
CA ALA A 57 -17.28 9.86 5.71
C ALA A 57 -15.80 9.69 5.37
N ALA A 58 -14.94 9.80 6.38
CA ALA A 58 -13.52 9.63 6.21
C ALA A 58 -13.09 8.18 5.86
N ASP A 59 -13.83 7.16 6.31
CA ASP A 59 -13.58 5.77 5.92
C ASP A 59 -13.95 5.54 4.44
N ARG A 60 -15.03 6.18 3.96
CA ARG A 60 -15.39 6.16 2.52
C ARG A 60 -14.31 6.82 1.68
N GLU A 61 -13.80 7.99 2.11
CA GLU A 61 -12.73 8.68 1.40
C GLU A 61 -11.41 7.91 1.44
N LYS A 62 -11.10 7.24 2.56
CA LYS A 62 -9.96 6.32 2.66
C LYS A 62 -10.10 5.17 1.67
N GLN A 63 -11.30 4.58 1.55
CA GLN A 63 -11.56 3.50 0.59
C GLN A 63 -11.40 3.98 -0.86
N LYS A 64 -11.97 5.15 -1.21
CA LYS A 64 -11.78 5.75 -2.54
C LYS A 64 -10.30 6.01 -2.84
N ALA A 65 -9.56 6.55 -1.88
CA ALA A 65 -8.12 6.78 -2.01
C ALA A 65 -7.35 5.45 -2.22
N GLY A 66 -7.75 4.39 -1.51
CA GLY A 66 -7.20 3.04 -1.69
C GLY A 66 -7.44 2.50 -3.10
N ILE A 67 -8.68 2.62 -3.62
CA ILE A 67 -9.04 2.20 -4.99
C ILE A 67 -8.17 2.91 -6.02
N ILE A 68 -7.97 4.23 -5.88
CA ILE A 68 -7.11 4.99 -6.80
C ILE A 68 -5.66 4.48 -6.71
N GLY A 69 -5.15 4.24 -5.50
CA GLY A 69 -3.82 3.64 -5.32
C GLY A 69 -3.68 2.31 -6.03
N THR A 70 -4.61 1.38 -5.83
CA THR A 70 -4.63 0.09 -6.52
C THR A 70 -4.65 0.26 -8.05
N ALA A 71 -5.45 1.19 -8.57
CA ALA A 71 -5.50 1.46 -10.01
C ALA A 71 -4.18 2.00 -10.55
N VAL A 72 -3.47 2.86 -9.79
CA VAL A 72 -2.14 3.36 -10.17
C VAL A 72 -1.14 2.21 -10.30
N HIS A 73 -1.08 1.31 -9.31
CA HIS A 73 -0.21 0.14 -9.35
C HIS A 73 -0.51 -0.75 -10.55
N ALA A 74 -1.79 -1.08 -10.79
CA ALA A 74 -2.21 -1.89 -11.93
C ALA A 74 -1.81 -1.24 -13.29
N GLY A 75 -1.96 0.08 -13.42
CA GLY A 75 -1.55 0.80 -14.62
C GLY A 75 -0.04 0.76 -14.88
N ILE A 76 0.76 0.93 -13.81
CA ILE A 76 2.23 0.86 -13.89
C ILE A 76 2.69 -0.56 -14.22
N GLU A 77 2.16 -1.57 -13.54
CA GLU A 77 2.46 -2.98 -13.81
C GLU A 77 2.18 -3.32 -15.26
N TRP A 78 0.95 -3.04 -15.74
CA TRP A 78 0.54 -3.34 -17.11
C TRP A 78 1.46 -2.69 -18.13
N TYR A 79 1.80 -1.41 -17.92
CA TYR A 79 2.72 -0.67 -18.79
C TYR A 79 4.10 -1.31 -18.84
N LEU A 80 4.68 -1.62 -17.67
CA LEU A 80 6.01 -2.23 -17.57
C LEU A 80 6.07 -3.62 -18.20
N ARG A 81 5.08 -4.47 -17.94
CA ARG A 81 4.99 -5.82 -18.56
C ARG A 81 4.89 -5.73 -20.08
N THR A 82 4.09 -4.79 -20.58
CA THR A 82 3.96 -4.55 -22.02
C THR A 82 5.28 -4.09 -22.64
N GLN A 83 6.04 -3.21 -21.98
CA GLN A 83 7.36 -2.79 -22.45
C GLN A 83 8.38 -3.93 -22.49
N LEU A 84 8.26 -4.91 -21.59
CA LEU A 84 9.11 -6.10 -21.55
C LEU A 84 8.65 -7.21 -22.51
N GLY A 85 7.52 -7.03 -23.21
CA GLY A 85 6.93 -8.08 -24.05
C GLY A 85 6.37 -9.26 -23.26
N GLU A 86 6.14 -9.09 -21.95
CA GLU A 86 5.43 -10.06 -21.11
C GLU A 86 3.92 -9.99 -21.37
N ASP A 87 3.21 -11.07 -21.02
CA ASP A 87 1.75 -11.03 -21.00
C ASP A 87 1.26 -10.13 -19.86
N ALA A 88 0.79 -8.94 -20.22
CA ALA A 88 0.22 -7.97 -19.30
C ALA A 88 -1.31 -8.13 -19.13
N GLY A 89 -1.94 -9.00 -19.92
CA GLY A 89 -3.40 -9.05 -20.02
C GLY A 89 -4.02 -7.78 -20.62
N PRO A 90 -5.34 -7.58 -20.47
CA PRO A 90 -6.03 -6.41 -21.02
C PRO A 90 -5.61 -5.12 -20.31
N GLU A 91 -5.56 -4.02 -21.08
CA GLU A 91 -5.27 -2.69 -20.52
C GLU A 91 -6.30 -2.33 -19.42
N PRO A 92 -5.85 -1.96 -18.21
CA PRO A 92 -6.76 -1.65 -17.12
C PRO A 92 -7.49 -0.33 -17.39
N ARG A 93 -8.78 -0.29 -17.09
CA ARG A 93 -9.54 0.96 -17.11
C ARG A 93 -9.21 1.79 -15.87
N LEU A 94 -8.48 2.88 -16.06
CA LEU A 94 -8.04 3.75 -14.97
C LEU A 94 -8.98 4.94 -14.76
N PRO A 95 -9.31 5.32 -13.51
CA PRO A 95 -9.92 6.61 -13.23
C PRO A 95 -8.95 7.75 -13.56
N ASP A 96 -9.46 8.95 -13.84
CA ASP A 96 -8.66 10.13 -14.24
C ASP A 96 -7.46 10.39 -13.31
N ALA A 97 -7.67 10.28 -12.00
CA ALA A 97 -6.63 10.47 -11.01
C ALA A 97 -5.49 9.44 -11.11
N ALA A 98 -5.80 8.20 -11.52
CA ALA A 98 -4.80 7.17 -11.72
C ALA A 98 -4.11 7.30 -13.09
N MET A 99 -4.83 7.72 -14.13
CA MET A 99 -4.22 8.07 -15.42
C MET A 99 -3.20 9.20 -15.26
N TRP A 100 -3.55 10.23 -14.49
CA TRP A 100 -2.62 11.34 -14.20
C TRP A 100 -1.36 10.88 -13.49
N ALA A 101 -1.50 10.04 -12.47
CA ALA A 101 -0.36 9.47 -11.74
C ALA A 101 0.49 8.56 -12.64
N LEU A 102 -0.12 7.81 -13.56
CA LEU A 102 0.59 6.97 -14.52
C LEU A 102 1.44 7.81 -15.49
N GLU A 103 0.88 8.89 -16.06
CA GLU A 103 1.64 9.78 -16.94
C GLU A 103 2.79 10.46 -16.19
N SER A 104 2.53 10.94 -14.97
CA SER A 104 3.57 11.49 -14.10
C SER A 104 4.66 10.45 -13.77
N TRP A 105 4.29 9.18 -13.59
CA TRP A 105 5.24 8.10 -13.36
C TRP A 105 6.07 7.82 -14.62
N LYS A 106 5.47 7.85 -15.82
CA LYS A 106 6.19 7.66 -17.10
C LYS A 106 7.26 8.74 -17.30
N ASP A 107 6.93 10.00 -16.99
CA ASP A 107 7.88 11.11 -17.06
C ASP A 107 9.05 10.91 -16.10
N TRP A 108 8.76 10.52 -14.85
CA TRP A 108 9.79 10.20 -13.86
C TRP A 108 10.66 9.01 -14.29
N ALA A 109 10.05 7.91 -14.75
CA ALA A 109 10.74 6.70 -15.20
C ALA A 109 11.69 7.01 -16.37
N LYS A 110 11.23 7.83 -17.33
CA LYS A 110 12.05 8.31 -18.44
C LYS A 110 13.22 9.19 -17.96
N SER A 111 12.98 10.08 -17.00
CA SER A 111 14.00 11.02 -16.48
C SER A 111 15.19 10.33 -15.80
N CYS A 112 15.00 9.11 -15.32
CA CYS A 112 16.03 8.34 -14.62
C CYS A 112 16.49 7.08 -15.36
N SER A 113 16.03 6.89 -16.61
CA SER A 113 16.30 5.70 -17.42
C SER A 113 16.02 4.43 -16.63
N LEU A 114 14.79 4.31 -16.12
CA LEU A 114 14.35 3.17 -15.32
C LEU A 114 14.40 1.88 -16.14
N GLU A 115 15.15 0.88 -15.67
CA GLU A 115 15.28 -0.42 -16.31
C GLU A 115 14.65 -1.50 -15.41
N PRO A 116 13.40 -1.94 -15.69
CA PRO A 116 12.73 -2.94 -14.86
C PRO A 116 13.42 -4.30 -14.96
N LEU A 117 13.55 -4.99 -13.81
CA LEU A 117 14.16 -6.33 -13.72
C LEU A 117 13.18 -7.37 -13.16
N ALA A 118 12.33 -6.99 -12.21
CA ALA A 118 11.24 -7.82 -11.72
C ALA A 118 10.06 -6.95 -11.25
N ILE A 119 8.86 -7.27 -11.73
CA ILE A 119 7.62 -6.52 -11.49
C ILE A 119 6.69 -7.37 -10.62
N GLU A 120 6.09 -6.76 -9.58
CA GLU A 120 5.14 -7.45 -8.67
C GLU A 120 5.70 -8.77 -8.10
N ARG A 121 6.99 -8.76 -7.73
CA ARG A 121 7.69 -9.97 -7.25
C ARG A 121 7.42 -10.19 -5.77
N THR A 122 6.83 -11.34 -5.42
CA THR A 122 6.71 -11.78 -4.03
C THR A 122 8.08 -12.15 -3.45
N VAL A 123 8.39 -11.60 -2.28
CA VAL A 123 9.59 -11.86 -1.48
C VAL A 123 9.22 -12.30 -0.07
N TYR A 124 10.10 -13.09 0.55
CA TYR A 124 9.88 -13.67 1.87
C TYR A 124 11.16 -13.64 2.72
N CYS A 125 11.00 -13.44 4.03
CA CYS A 125 12.01 -13.81 5.01
C CYS A 125 11.44 -14.97 5.84
N PHE A 126 11.87 -16.20 5.57
CA PHE A 126 11.41 -17.39 6.31
C PHE A 126 11.81 -17.32 7.78
N ASP A 127 13.06 -16.98 8.08
CA ASP A 127 13.57 -16.89 9.45
C ASP A 127 12.81 -15.84 10.28
N CYS A 128 12.43 -14.74 9.63
CA CYS A 128 11.68 -13.66 10.27
C CYS A 128 10.18 -13.95 10.31
N GLY A 129 9.66 -14.82 9.45
CA GLY A 129 8.24 -15.14 9.27
C GLY A 129 7.41 -14.00 8.70
N TYR A 130 7.90 -13.29 7.68
CA TYR A 130 7.11 -12.29 6.94
C TYR A 130 7.31 -12.40 5.43
N ALA A 131 6.33 -11.91 4.66
CA ALA A 131 6.37 -11.82 3.21
C ALA A 131 5.69 -10.54 2.70
N GLY A 132 5.97 -10.18 1.46
CA GLY A 132 5.29 -9.11 0.75
C GLY A 132 5.63 -9.11 -0.73
N THR A 133 4.95 -8.26 -1.49
CA THR A 133 5.15 -8.12 -2.93
C THR A 133 5.82 -6.79 -3.20
N LEU A 134 6.94 -6.82 -3.93
CA LEU A 134 7.63 -5.62 -4.38
C LEU A 134 6.82 -4.98 -5.50
N ASP A 135 6.67 -3.66 -5.49
CA ASP A 135 6.07 -2.97 -6.64
C ASP A 135 7.02 -3.08 -7.85
N LEU A 136 8.31 -2.78 -7.66
CA LEU A 136 9.32 -2.92 -8.69
C LEU A 136 10.74 -3.14 -8.13
N TYR A 137 11.46 -4.07 -8.74
CA TYR A 137 12.91 -4.18 -8.66
C TYR A 137 13.53 -3.83 -10.01
N ALA A 138 14.45 -2.86 -10.04
CA ALA A 138 14.95 -2.25 -11.28
C ALA A 138 16.37 -1.70 -11.12
N ARG A 139 17.00 -1.31 -12.24
CA ARG A 139 18.12 -0.36 -12.21
C ARG A 139 17.58 1.07 -12.38
N VAL A 140 18.05 1.95 -11.50
CA VAL A 140 17.83 3.40 -11.61
C VAL A 140 19.20 4.01 -11.81
N LYS A 141 19.46 4.55 -13.00
CA LYS A 141 20.80 5.03 -13.40
C LYS A 141 21.90 3.99 -13.13
N GLY A 142 21.64 2.73 -13.49
CA GLY A 142 22.56 1.60 -13.33
C GLY A 142 22.57 0.93 -11.94
N VAL A 143 22.00 1.56 -10.90
CA VAL A 143 22.03 1.05 -9.52
C VAL A 143 20.83 0.16 -9.23
N LEU A 144 21.08 -1.06 -8.72
CA LEU A 144 20.03 -2.00 -8.31
C LEU A 144 19.20 -1.44 -7.16
N THR A 145 17.90 -1.32 -7.39
CA THR A 145 16.99 -0.52 -6.58
C THR A 145 15.67 -1.25 -6.36
N ILE A 146 15.17 -1.23 -5.12
CA ILE A 146 13.77 -1.56 -4.83
C ILE A 146 12.95 -0.28 -4.76
N LEU A 147 11.89 -0.23 -5.55
CA LEU A 147 11.00 0.92 -5.66
C LEU A 147 9.65 0.60 -5.03
N ASP A 148 9.07 1.63 -4.42
CA ASP A 148 7.76 1.57 -3.77
C ASP A 148 6.95 2.81 -4.17
N TRP A 149 5.79 2.60 -4.81
CA TRP A 149 4.94 3.66 -5.35
C TRP A 149 3.90 4.11 -4.32
N LYS A 150 3.80 5.43 -4.11
CA LYS A 150 2.80 6.02 -3.23
C LYS A 150 1.94 7.02 -3.98
N SER A 151 0.62 6.82 -3.98
CA SER A 151 -0.34 7.78 -4.52
C SER A 151 -0.94 8.69 -3.43
N GLY A 152 -0.36 8.67 -2.23
CA GLY A 152 -0.78 9.51 -1.10
C GLY A 152 -0.36 10.97 -1.27
N LYS A 153 -0.89 11.85 -0.40
CA LYS A 153 -0.50 13.28 -0.37
C LYS A 153 0.92 13.51 0.14
N ALA A 154 1.49 12.54 0.86
CA ALA A 154 2.82 12.61 1.45
C ALA A 154 3.41 11.20 1.53
N ILE A 155 4.73 11.14 1.68
CA ILE A 155 5.46 9.92 2.06
C ILE A 155 5.45 9.83 3.59
N TYR A 156 4.88 8.75 4.12
CA TYR A 156 4.82 8.52 5.56
C TYR A 156 6.00 7.64 6.02
N PRO A 157 6.47 7.76 7.28
CA PRO A 157 7.61 7.00 7.80
C PRO A 157 7.53 5.49 7.58
N GLU A 158 6.34 4.90 7.61
CA GLU A 158 6.13 3.46 7.42
C GLU A 158 6.52 3.00 6.02
N ALA A 159 6.51 3.88 5.00
CA ALA A 159 6.99 3.54 3.67
C ALA A 159 8.50 3.20 3.68
N PHE A 160 9.28 3.85 4.55
CA PHE A 160 10.70 3.53 4.75
C PHE A 160 10.87 2.16 5.39
N LEU A 161 10.12 1.87 6.46
CA LEU A 161 10.13 0.56 7.11
C LEU A 161 9.70 -0.57 6.16
N GLN A 162 8.68 -0.31 5.34
CA GLN A 162 8.23 -1.23 4.30
C GLN A 162 9.36 -1.54 3.31
N ASN A 163 10.02 -0.50 2.78
CA ASN A 163 11.10 -0.69 1.82
C ASN A 163 12.32 -1.38 2.45
N VAL A 164 12.69 -1.06 3.70
CA VAL A 164 13.75 -1.79 4.45
C VAL A 164 13.42 -3.27 4.54
N ALA A 165 12.20 -3.63 4.90
CA ALA A 165 11.78 -5.03 4.99
C ALA A 165 11.76 -5.74 3.62
N TYR A 166 11.38 -5.03 2.56
CA TYR A 166 11.48 -5.50 1.18
C TYR A 166 12.93 -5.79 0.79
N ARG A 167 13.84 -4.84 0.97
CA ARG A 167 15.28 -5.00 0.67
C ARG A 167 15.87 -6.19 1.41
N HIS A 168 15.51 -6.35 2.68
CA HIS A 168 15.97 -7.46 3.50
C HIS A 168 15.47 -8.84 3.02
N ALA A 169 14.19 -8.95 2.64
CA ALA A 169 13.62 -10.18 2.13
C ALA A 169 14.10 -10.49 0.69
N ALA A 170 14.19 -9.47 -0.16
CA ALA A 170 14.66 -9.58 -1.54
C ALA A 170 16.12 -10.06 -1.59
N ALA A 171 17.00 -9.54 -0.72
CA ALA A 171 18.39 -9.97 -0.64
C ALA A 171 18.54 -11.48 -0.31
N ARG A 172 17.62 -12.05 0.48
CA ARG A 172 17.57 -13.50 0.76
C ARG A 172 17.05 -14.33 -0.40
N GLY A 173 16.22 -13.73 -1.24
CA GLY A 173 15.70 -14.31 -2.48
C GLY A 173 16.55 -14.00 -3.71
N GLU A 174 17.86 -13.75 -3.53
CA GLU A 174 18.83 -13.48 -4.62
C GLU A 174 18.55 -12.20 -5.42
N LEU A 175 17.83 -11.24 -4.84
CA LEU A 175 17.55 -9.91 -5.41
C LEU A 175 18.16 -8.81 -4.52
N PRO A 176 19.50 -8.71 -4.41
CA PRO A 176 20.14 -7.69 -3.59
C PRO A 176 19.93 -6.29 -4.19
N SER A 177 19.74 -5.28 -3.35
CA SER A 177 19.60 -3.89 -3.78
C SER A 177 20.57 -2.98 -3.04
N ALA A 178 21.24 -2.13 -3.80
CA ALA A 178 22.14 -1.12 -3.25
C ALA A 178 21.37 0.05 -2.64
N GLN A 179 20.16 0.34 -3.15
CA GLN A 179 19.31 1.42 -2.63
C GLN A 179 17.82 1.03 -2.61
N GLY A 180 17.05 1.79 -1.83
CA GLY A 180 15.59 1.80 -1.88
C GLY A 180 15.08 3.18 -2.23
N LEU A 181 14.08 3.29 -3.09
CA LEU A 181 13.42 4.56 -3.42
C LEU A 181 11.92 4.46 -3.15
N ILE A 182 11.39 5.47 -2.48
CA ILE A 182 9.94 5.68 -2.36
C ILE A 182 9.58 6.82 -3.29
N VAL A 183 8.63 6.59 -4.19
CA VAL A 183 8.22 7.59 -5.18
C VAL A 183 6.75 7.92 -4.98
N ARG A 184 6.49 9.16 -4.57
CA ARG A 184 5.14 9.69 -4.46
C ARG A 184 4.70 10.29 -5.79
N LEU A 185 3.56 9.82 -6.28
CA LEU A 185 2.97 10.25 -7.55
C LEU A 185 1.81 11.23 -7.29
N PRO A 186 1.76 12.37 -8.00
CA PRO A 186 0.61 13.27 -7.97
C PRO A 186 -0.61 12.60 -8.61
N LYS A 187 -1.80 12.89 -8.08
CA LYS A 187 -3.07 12.38 -8.61
C LYS A 187 -3.90 13.47 -9.29
N ARG A 188 -3.45 14.72 -9.21
CA ARG A 188 -4.13 15.90 -9.74
C ARG A 188 -3.13 16.89 -10.31
N LEU A 189 -3.61 17.79 -11.15
CA LEU A 189 -2.81 18.87 -11.75
C LEU A 189 -2.27 19.85 -10.70
N ASP A 190 -3.03 20.10 -9.62
CA ASP A 190 -2.67 21.00 -8.53
C ASP A 190 -1.81 20.33 -7.43
N ASP A 191 -1.63 19.01 -7.49
CA ASP A 191 -0.69 18.33 -6.61
C ASP A 191 0.75 18.75 -6.99
N PRO A 192 1.67 18.87 -6.01
CA PRO A 192 3.08 19.00 -6.32
C PRO A 192 3.56 17.85 -7.20
N ALA A 193 4.54 18.12 -8.07
CA ALA A 193 5.20 17.12 -8.90
C ALA A 193 5.69 15.91 -8.08
N TRP A 194 6.05 14.82 -8.76
CA TRP A 194 6.51 13.61 -8.09
C TRP A 194 7.64 13.90 -7.09
N GLU A 195 7.61 13.18 -5.97
CA GLU A 195 8.60 13.29 -4.91
C GLU A 195 9.31 11.95 -4.79
N VAL A 196 10.64 11.99 -4.75
CA VAL A 196 11.48 10.79 -4.67
C VAL A 196 12.29 10.87 -3.39
N MET A 197 12.09 9.91 -2.51
CA MET A 197 12.82 9.83 -1.24
C MET A 197 13.70 8.58 -1.25
N PRO A 198 15.04 8.73 -1.15
CA PRO A 198 15.91 7.59 -0.91
C PRO A 198 15.71 7.09 0.52
N VAL A 199 15.67 5.78 0.67
CA VAL A 199 15.64 5.14 1.98
C VAL A 199 17.04 5.21 2.57
N PRO A 200 17.23 5.83 3.76
CA PRO A 200 18.55 5.94 4.35
C PRO A 200 19.16 4.57 4.64
N ASP A 201 20.43 4.37 4.30
CA ASP A 201 21.14 3.10 4.56
C ASP A 201 21.27 2.79 6.06
N THR A 202 21.14 3.81 6.91
CA THR A 202 21.14 3.68 8.36
C THR A 202 19.83 3.15 8.93
N SER A 203 18.79 2.96 8.12
CA SER A 203 17.48 2.51 8.59
C SER A 203 17.54 1.04 8.98
N PRO A 204 17.49 0.68 10.28
CA PRO A 204 17.69 -0.68 10.71
C PRO A 204 16.42 -1.51 10.48
N LEU A 205 16.59 -2.79 10.18
CA LEU A 205 15.48 -3.73 10.09
C LEU A 205 14.74 -3.88 11.44
N ASP A 206 15.42 -3.66 12.56
CA ASP A 206 14.90 -3.87 13.91
C ASP A 206 13.62 -3.07 14.18
N GLU A 207 13.48 -1.87 13.60
CA GLU A 207 12.28 -1.05 13.72
C GLU A 207 11.06 -1.72 13.05
N PHE A 208 11.26 -2.30 11.87
CA PHE A 208 10.23 -3.10 11.21
C PHE A 208 9.92 -4.38 12.00
N LEU A 209 10.94 -5.05 12.55
CA LEU A 209 10.74 -6.26 13.35
C LEU A 209 10.01 -5.97 14.67
N ALA A 210 10.22 -4.81 15.28
CA ALA A 210 9.47 -4.36 16.44
C ALA A 210 7.97 -4.20 16.09
N ALA A 211 7.65 -3.60 14.95
CA ALA A 211 6.27 -3.52 14.45
C ALA A 211 5.68 -4.92 14.18
N LEU A 212 6.45 -5.82 13.56
CA LEU A 212 6.05 -7.22 13.35
C LEU A 212 5.76 -7.95 14.67
N HIS A 213 6.59 -7.76 15.68
CA HIS A 213 6.39 -8.36 16.99
C HIS A 213 5.10 -7.86 17.65
N LEU A 214 4.86 -6.54 17.62
CA LEU A 214 3.64 -5.94 18.16
C LEU A 214 2.39 -6.41 17.40
N TRP A 215 2.45 -6.46 16.07
CA TRP A 215 1.38 -6.98 15.23
C TRP A 215 1.04 -8.44 15.56
N ARG A 216 2.05 -9.31 15.74
CA ARG A 216 1.84 -10.70 16.17
C ARG A 216 1.21 -10.80 17.56
N TRP A 217 1.65 -9.96 18.49
CA TRP A 217 1.04 -9.88 19.81
C TRP A 217 -0.43 -9.47 19.73
N HIS A 218 -0.76 -8.42 18.96
CA HIS A 218 -2.14 -7.96 18.76
C HIS A 218 -3.04 -9.08 18.25
N ARG A 219 -2.59 -9.78 17.20
CA ARG A 219 -3.35 -10.90 16.62
C ARG A 219 -3.58 -12.06 17.59
N ARG A 220 -2.62 -12.34 18.50
CA ARG A 220 -2.85 -13.33 19.59
C ARG A 220 -3.96 -12.91 20.52
N MET A 221 -4.00 -11.63 20.89
CA MET A 221 -5.03 -11.10 21.78
C MET A 221 -6.42 -11.14 21.12
N GLU A 222 -6.48 -11.03 19.80
CA GLU A 222 -7.70 -11.23 18.99
C GLU A 222 -8.06 -12.71 18.75
N GLY A 223 -7.28 -13.65 19.30
CA GLY A 223 -7.56 -15.09 19.20
C GLY A 223 -7.06 -15.76 17.91
N HIS A 224 -6.25 -15.08 17.09
CA HIS A 224 -5.59 -15.70 15.94
C HIS A 224 -4.41 -16.57 16.39
N ARG A 225 -4.27 -17.77 15.81
CA ARG A 225 -3.06 -18.60 15.97
C ARG A 225 -1.89 -17.94 15.23
N VAL A 226 -0.74 -17.77 15.88
CA VAL A 226 0.45 -17.12 15.29
C VAL A 226 1.26 -18.07 14.43
N ASP A 227 1.09 -19.36 14.69
CA ASP A 227 1.72 -20.50 14.04
C ASP A 227 0.92 -21.00 12.83
N ASP A 228 -0.21 -20.38 12.50
CA ASP A 228 -0.73 -20.45 11.13
C ASP A 228 0.28 -19.74 10.23
N PRO A 229 0.96 -20.46 9.32
CA PRO A 229 1.66 -19.77 8.27
C PRO A 229 0.66 -18.84 7.60
N VAL A 230 1.09 -17.64 7.19
CA VAL A 230 0.25 -16.71 6.42
C VAL A 230 -0.28 -17.35 5.11
N TRP A 231 0.15 -18.58 4.79
CA TRP A 231 -0.32 -19.43 3.70
C TRP A 231 -1.76 -19.91 3.92
N GLY A 232 -2.71 -19.17 3.37
CA GLY A 232 -4.00 -19.71 2.92
C GLY A 232 -3.86 -20.63 1.68
N LEU A 233 -2.84 -21.50 1.65
CA LEU A 233 -2.71 -22.55 0.63
C LEU A 233 -2.86 -23.90 1.32
N SER A 234 -3.92 -24.60 0.93
CA SER A 234 -4.27 -25.94 1.38
C SER A 234 -3.06 -26.88 1.32
N PRO A 235 -2.76 -27.67 2.37
CA PRO A 235 -1.64 -28.60 2.38
C PRO A 235 -2.01 -29.84 1.56
N CYS A 236 -1.96 -29.73 0.23
CA CYS A 236 -2.02 -30.89 -0.64
C CYS A 236 -0.66 -31.10 -1.33
N ALA A 237 0.08 -32.05 -0.76
CA ALA A 237 1.09 -32.90 -1.38
C ALA A 237 2.37 -32.25 -1.94
N TRP A 238 3.45 -32.31 -1.14
CA TRP A 238 4.76 -32.64 -1.71
C TRP A 238 5.45 -33.73 -0.89
N PRO A 239 5.93 -34.83 -1.49
CA PRO A 239 6.36 -36.01 -0.76
C PRO A 239 7.81 -35.88 -0.32
N PHE A 240 8.05 -35.64 0.97
CA PHE A 240 9.36 -35.89 1.55
C PHE A 240 9.42 -37.38 1.95
N LYS A 241 9.99 -38.22 1.08
CA LYS A 241 10.38 -39.59 1.46
C LYS A 241 11.42 -39.49 2.58
N ARG A 242 11.02 -39.75 3.81
CA ARG A 242 11.96 -40.07 4.90
C ARG A 242 12.55 -41.44 4.64
N THR A 243 13.78 -41.50 4.14
CA THR A 243 14.61 -42.69 4.26
C THR A 243 14.94 -42.90 5.72
N ARG A 244 14.42 -43.99 6.31
CA ARG A 244 14.94 -44.49 7.59
C ARG A 244 16.22 -45.25 7.29
N SER A 245 17.34 -44.77 7.83
CA SER A 245 18.56 -45.54 7.99
C SER A 245 18.29 -46.68 8.97
N ALA A 246 18.58 -47.91 8.55
CA ALA A 246 18.69 -49.06 9.42
C ALA A 246 20.00 -48.97 10.20
N VAL A 247 19.93 -49.15 11.51
CA VAL A 247 21.08 -49.54 12.32
C VAL A 247 20.67 -50.82 13.05
N SER A 248 21.56 -51.80 12.93
CA SER A 248 21.56 -53.17 13.45
C SER A 248 21.16 -53.32 14.91
#